data_AF-A0ABD2FRJ6-F1
#
_entry.id   AF-A0ABD2FRJ6-F1
#
_cell.length_a   1.000
_cell.length_b   1.000
_cell.length_c   1.000
_cell.angle_alpha   90.00
_cell.angle_beta   90.00
_cell.angle_gamma   90.00
#
_symmetry.space_group_name_H-M   'P 1'
#
loop_
_entity.id
_entity.type
_entity.pdbx_description
1 polymer ?
#
loop_
_entity_poly.entity_id
_entity_poly.type
_entity_poly.pdbx_seq_one_letter_code
_entity_poly.pdbx_strand_id
1 'polypeptide(L)'
;MHRSYQPMNPVTNRYLQQRWDQNHYQNHRKKVNSSLPVVDNKGVKTPAHIQLKLKKLQLQDERLSVVDRDNRLLASKLADIVCSKGLVDHQNQYHLRSLNADRRREELLLIGRQNQAIYQRITSRQSEHRRPLWLDDWERAERRRDDISRYPRGLGEKHRSSRKVKFAVEGERASSCSNTDTEREETNTN
;
A
#
# COMPACT_ATOMS: atom_id res chain seq x y z
N MET A 1 93.66 -11.26 29.41
CA MET A 1 94.24 -12.46 30.08
C MET A 1 93.54 -13.71 29.57
N HIS A 2 94.20 -14.57 28.79
CA HIS A 2 93.63 -15.85 28.36
C HIS A 2 93.86 -16.90 29.46
N ARG A 3 92.79 -17.32 30.16
CA ARG A 3 92.87 -18.43 31.13
C ARG A 3 92.81 -19.75 30.37
N SER A 4 93.83 -20.60 30.54
CA SER A 4 93.82 -21.97 30.00
C SER A 4 92.90 -22.86 30.84
N TYR A 5 92.21 -23.79 30.19
CA TYR A 5 91.25 -24.70 30.84
C TYR A 5 91.97 -25.59 31.88
N GLN A 6 91.67 -25.46 33.18
CA GLN A 6 92.28 -26.29 34.23
C GLN A 6 91.28 -27.33 34.73
N PRO A 7 91.51 -28.64 34.52
CA PRO A 7 90.66 -29.69 35.05
C PRO A 7 90.84 -29.77 36.58
N MET A 8 89.76 -30.07 37.30
CA MET A 8 89.79 -30.21 38.76
C MET A 8 90.46 -31.51 39.24
N ASN A 9 90.43 -32.54 38.41
CA ASN A 9 91.02 -33.85 38.68
C ASN A 9 92.18 -34.12 37.70
N PRO A 10 93.15 -34.96 38.06
CA PRO A 10 94.19 -35.39 37.13
C PRO A 10 93.56 -36.15 35.96
N VAL A 11 93.92 -35.77 34.73
CA VAL A 11 93.36 -36.34 33.49
C VAL A 11 94.47 -36.72 32.53
N THR A 12 94.27 -37.80 31.79
CA THR A 12 95.23 -38.31 30.80
C THR A 12 95.32 -37.41 29.57
N ASN A 13 94.21 -36.79 29.15
CA ASN A 13 94.15 -35.86 28.01
C ASN A 13 93.30 -34.62 28.34
N ARG A 14 93.97 -33.47 28.45
CA ARG A 14 93.36 -32.19 28.82
C ARG A 14 92.38 -31.64 27.78
N TYR A 15 92.63 -31.89 26.49
CA TYR A 15 91.77 -31.40 25.40
C TYR A 15 90.43 -32.15 25.36
N LEU A 16 90.48 -33.48 25.52
CA LEU A 16 89.28 -34.30 25.58
C LEU A 16 88.43 -33.95 26.81
N GLN A 17 89.07 -33.75 27.96
CA GLN A 17 88.36 -33.32 29.18
C GLN A 17 87.66 -31.97 28.99
N GLN A 18 88.33 -30.98 28.40
CA GLN A 18 87.73 -29.67 28.11
C GLN A 18 86.47 -29.81 27.26
N ARG A 19 86.52 -30.65 26.23
CA ARG A 19 85.41 -30.86 25.30
C ARG A 19 84.23 -31.55 25.99
N TRP A 20 84.49 -32.51 26.87
CA TRP A 20 83.46 -33.19 27.66
C TRP A 20 82.83 -32.26 28.69
N ASP A 21 83.62 -31.52 29.46
CA ASP A 21 83.12 -30.56 30.43
C ASP A 21 82.25 -29.49 29.76
N GLN A 22 82.69 -29.00 28.60
CA GLN A 22 81.91 -28.05 27.81
C GLN A 22 80.58 -28.66 27.35
N ASN A 23 80.58 -29.92 26.92
CA ASN A 23 79.36 -30.62 26.50
C ASN A 23 78.41 -30.89 27.68
N HIS A 24 78.94 -31.34 28.82
CA HIS A 24 78.18 -31.53 30.06
C HIS A 24 77.57 -30.23 30.56
N TYR A 25 78.35 -29.15 30.56
CA TYR A 25 77.88 -27.81 30.92
C TYR A 25 76.75 -27.36 29.99
N GLN A 26 76.93 -27.51 28.68
CA GLN A 26 75.89 -27.18 27.69
C GLN A 26 74.64 -28.04 27.88
N ASN A 27 74.77 -29.34 28.13
CA ASN A 27 73.64 -30.24 28.36
C ASN A 27 72.91 -29.92 29.66
N HIS A 28 73.63 -29.61 30.74
CA HIS A 28 73.04 -29.15 31.98
C HIS A 28 72.28 -27.84 31.78
N ARG A 29 72.89 -26.85 31.12
CA ARG A 29 72.24 -25.57 30.80
C ARG A 29 70.99 -25.76 29.96
N LYS A 30 71.02 -26.67 28.97
CA LYS A 30 69.82 -27.03 28.19
C LYS A 30 68.72 -27.60 29.09
N LYS A 31 69.03 -28.55 29.98
CA LYS A 31 68.07 -29.14 30.91
C LYS A 31 67.46 -28.11 31.87
N VAL A 32 68.28 -27.20 32.40
CA VAL A 32 67.84 -26.10 33.27
C VAL A 32 66.96 -25.12 32.51
N ASN A 33 67.32 -24.77 31.27
CA ASN A 33 66.51 -23.84 30.47
C ASN A 33 65.19 -24.48 29.99
N SER A 34 65.16 -25.79 29.76
CA SER A 34 63.97 -26.51 29.34
C SER A 34 63.09 -27.01 30.50
N SER A 35 63.53 -26.88 31.75
CA SER A 35 62.74 -27.34 32.89
C SER A 35 61.51 -26.46 33.07
N LEU A 36 60.32 -27.08 33.06
CA LEU A 36 59.07 -26.40 33.34
C LEU A 36 58.88 -26.21 34.85
N PRO A 37 58.22 -25.13 35.30
CA PRO A 37 57.86 -24.96 36.70
C PRO A 37 56.87 -26.05 37.14
N VAL A 38 56.99 -26.52 38.38
CA VAL A 38 56.10 -27.54 38.97
C VAL A 38 54.68 -27.02 39.18
N VAL A 39 54.54 -25.73 39.47
CA VAL A 39 53.24 -25.06 39.68
C VAL A 39 53.02 -24.09 38.52
N ASP A 40 51.89 -24.26 37.83
CA ASP A 40 51.45 -23.29 36.84
C ASP A 40 50.83 -22.08 37.55
N ASN A 41 51.52 -20.94 37.47
CA ASN A 41 51.05 -19.67 38.02
C ASN A 41 50.37 -18.80 36.95
N LYS A 42 50.10 -19.33 35.75
CA LYS A 42 49.45 -18.56 34.69
C LYS A 42 47.99 -18.33 35.03
N GLY A 43 47.55 -17.08 34.86
CA GLY A 43 46.15 -16.70 35.01
C GLY A 43 45.26 -17.44 34.01
N VAL A 44 43.99 -17.61 34.37
CA VAL A 44 42.98 -18.20 33.49
C VAL A 44 42.89 -17.38 32.20
N LYS A 45 42.86 -18.05 31.05
CA LYS A 45 42.73 -17.38 29.75
C LYS A 45 41.37 -16.68 29.68
N THR A 46 41.38 -15.40 29.31
CA THR A 46 40.15 -14.63 29.14
C THR A 46 39.26 -15.29 28.08
N PRO A 47 38.00 -15.63 28.40
CA PRO A 47 37.03 -16.15 27.44
C PRO A 47 36.84 -15.21 26.23
N ALA A 48 36.71 -15.79 25.03
CA ALA A 48 36.60 -15.04 23.78
C ALA A 48 35.44 -14.02 23.77
N HIS A 49 34.31 -14.34 24.39
CA HIS A 49 33.14 -13.46 24.44
C HIS A 49 33.35 -12.18 25.29
N ILE A 50 34.33 -12.20 26.21
CA ILE A 50 34.74 -11.03 26.99
C ILE A 50 35.64 -10.13 26.14
N GLN A 51 36.54 -10.75 25.35
CA GLN A 51 37.41 -10.03 24.43
C GLN A 51 36.61 -9.41 23.27
N LEU A 52 35.60 -10.14 22.76
CA LEU A 52 34.77 -9.71 21.64
C LEU A 52 33.29 -10.02 21.88
N LYS A 53 32.49 -8.96 22.04
CA LYS A 53 31.04 -9.05 22.18
C LYS A 53 30.36 -9.19 20.81
N LEU A 54 30.40 -10.39 20.23
CA LEU A 54 29.86 -10.67 18.89
C LEU A 54 28.41 -10.20 18.69
N LYS A 55 27.53 -10.45 19.67
CA LYS A 55 26.12 -10.00 19.61
C LYS A 55 25.97 -8.47 19.54
N LYS A 56 26.85 -7.74 20.23
CA LYS A 56 26.85 -6.26 20.18
C LYS A 56 27.23 -5.79 18.78
N LEU A 57 28.23 -6.43 18.18
CA LEU A 57 28.70 -6.10 16.83
C LEU A 57 27.63 -6.41 15.78
N GLN A 58 26.95 -7.56 15.90
CA GLN A 58 25.82 -7.93 15.04
C GLN A 58 24.68 -6.90 15.13
N LEU A 59 24.23 -6.54 16.35
CA LEU A 59 23.16 -5.55 16.53
C LEU A 59 23.54 -4.17 15.96
N GLN A 60 24.81 -3.79 16.05
CA GLN A 60 25.30 -2.55 15.46
C GLN A 60 25.25 -2.60 13.93
N ASP A 61 25.64 -3.72 13.33
CA ASP A 61 25.59 -3.94 11.89
C ASP A 61 24.14 -3.93 11.36
N GLU A 62 23.23 -4.64 12.02
CA GLU A 62 21.79 -4.64 11.71
C GLU A 62 21.21 -3.21 11.77
N ARG A 63 21.57 -2.44 12.81
CA ARG A 63 21.14 -1.04 12.94
C ARG A 63 21.68 -0.18 11.80
N LEU A 64 22.95 -0.32 11.43
CA LEU A 64 23.56 0.42 10.33
C LEU A 64 22.92 0.05 8.99
N SER A 65 22.63 -1.23 8.76
CA SER A 65 21.93 -1.71 7.57
C SER A 65 20.55 -1.06 7.39
N VAL A 66 19.78 -0.93 8.48
CA VAL A 66 18.48 -0.23 8.47
C VAL A 66 18.67 1.25 8.13
N VAL A 67 19.62 1.91 8.78
CA VAL A 67 19.93 3.33 8.53
C VAL A 67 20.34 3.56 7.07
N ASP A 68 21.19 2.70 6.51
CA ASP A 68 21.64 2.81 5.11
C ASP A 68 20.50 2.57 4.13
N ARG A 69 19.62 1.60 4.40
CA ARG A 69 18.42 1.35 3.58
C ARG A 69 17.50 2.58 3.58
N ASP A 70 17.26 3.15 4.75
CA ASP A 70 16.40 4.33 4.90
C ASP A 70 17.04 5.58 4.27
N ASN A 71 18.36 5.77 4.41
CA ASN A 71 19.09 6.84 3.76
C ASN A 71 19.02 6.74 2.23
N ARG A 72 19.15 5.53 1.67
CA ARG A 72 18.99 5.30 0.21
C ARG A 72 17.57 5.62 -0.25
N LEU A 73 16.55 5.17 0.50
CA LEU A 73 15.15 5.47 0.20
C LEU A 73 14.90 6.99 0.25
N LEU A 74 15.40 7.66 1.27
CA LEU A 74 15.27 9.10 1.43
C LEU A 74 15.97 9.84 0.28
N ALA A 75 17.20 9.46 -0.06
CA ALA A 75 17.95 10.04 -1.17
C ALA A 75 17.21 9.86 -2.51
N SER A 76 16.62 8.69 -2.75
CA SER A 76 15.79 8.45 -3.94
C SER A 76 14.59 9.40 -3.98
N LYS A 77 13.84 9.50 -2.87
CA LYS A 77 12.68 10.41 -2.79
C LYS A 77 13.09 11.88 -2.97
N LEU A 78 14.23 12.29 -2.40
CA LEU A 78 14.75 13.63 -2.58
C LEU A 78 15.17 13.87 -4.03
N ALA A 79 15.79 12.89 -4.69
CA ALA A 79 16.12 12.97 -6.11
C ALA A 79 14.84 13.10 -6.95
N ASP A 80 13.80 12.31 -6.66
CA ASP A 80 12.51 12.39 -7.34
C ASP A 80 11.89 13.79 -7.19
N ILE A 81 11.91 14.36 -5.99
CA ILE A 81 11.43 15.72 -5.73
C ILE A 81 12.24 16.77 -6.50
N VAL A 82 13.57 16.67 -6.47
CA VAL A 82 14.48 17.61 -7.15
C VAL A 82 14.32 17.53 -8.67
N CYS A 83 14.13 16.33 -9.22
CA CYS A 83 13.89 16.12 -10.65
C CYS A 83 12.45 16.45 -11.06
N SER A 84 11.50 16.48 -10.12
CA SER A 84 10.11 16.83 -10.41
C SER A 84 9.98 18.30 -10.82
N LYS A 85 9.00 18.61 -11.68
CA LYS A 85 8.72 19.98 -12.13
C LYS A 85 8.01 20.85 -11.07
N GLY A 86 7.93 20.39 -9.81
CA GLY A 86 7.25 21.10 -8.73
C GLY A 86 5.73 21.18 -8.85
N LEU A 87 5.12 20.36 -9.70
CA LEU A 87 3.66 20.28 -9.85
C LEU A 87 3.10 19.45 -8.70
N VAL A 88 2.69 20.12 -7.62
CA VAL A 88 1.91 19.52 -6.54
C VAL A 88 0.44 19.72 -6.90
N ASP A 89 -0.29 18.63 -7.13
CA ASP A 89 -1.74 18.70 -7.22
C ASP A 89 -2.35 18.93 -5.83
N HIS A 90 -3.45 19.66 -5.76
CA HIS A 90 -4.21 19.85 -4.53
C HIS A 90 -5.12 18.65 -4.24
N GLN A 91 -5.03 17.59 -5.05
CA GLN A 91 -5.91 16.42 -5.01
C GLN A 91 -5.24 15.29 -4.25
N ASN A 92 -5.42 15.27 -2.92
CA ASN A 92 -5.07 14.09 -2.16
C ASN A 92 -6.09 12.97 -2.43
N GLN A 93 -5.65 11.87 -3.05
CA GLN A 93 -6.43 10.64 -3.16
C GLN A 93 -6.46 9.92 -1.82
N TYR A 94 -7.37 10.36 -0.94
CA TYR A 94 -7.68 9.62 0.27
C TYR A 94 -8.59 8.43 -0.06
N HIS A 95 -8.16 7.22 0.30
CA HIS A 95 -9.07 6.09 0.34
C HIS A 95 -10.02 6.27 1.53
N LEU A 96 -11.31 6.49 1.25
CA LEU A 96 -12.37 6.53 2.26
C LEU A 96 -12.50 5.15 2.91
N ARG A 97 -11.79 4.93 4.02
CA ARG A 97 -11.88 3.71 4.80
C ARG A 97 -13.05 3.85 5.78
N SER A 98 -14.19 3.26 5.44
CA SER A 98 -15.33 3.14 6.35
C SER A 98 -15.39 1.73 6.91
N LEU A 99 -15.46 1.60 8.24
CA LEU A 99 -15.66 0.30 8.90
C LEU A 99 -16.95 -0.40 8.43
N ASN A 100 -17.93 0.37 7.97
CA ASN A 100 -19.21 -0.13 7.47
C ASN A 100 -19.24 -0.29 5.93
N ALA A 101 -18.09 -0.22 5.25
CA ALA A 101 -18.05 -0.31 3.79
C ALA A 101 -18.63 -1.64 3.29
N ASP A 102 -18.32 -2.75 3.97
CA ASP A 102 -18.78 -4.08 3.58
C ASP A 102 -20.29 -4.21 3.75
N ARG A 103 -20.80 -3.84 4.94
CA ARG A 103 -22.24 -3.79 5.22
C ARG A 103 -23.00 -2.90 4.23
N ARG A 104 -22.46 -1.72 3.89
CA ARG A 104 -23.07 -0.83 2.91
C ARG A 104 -23.12 -1.46 1.51
N ARG A 105 -22.09 -2.21 1.10
CA ARG A 105 -22.09 -2.92 -0.19
C ARG A 105 -23.15 -4.01 -0.20
N GLU A 106 -23.31 -4.77 0.88
CA GLU A 106 -24.36 -5.79 1.01
C GLU A 106 -25.77 -5.18 0.95
N GLU A 107 -26.01 -4.08 1.66
CA GLU A 107 -27.27 -3.35 1.63
C GLU A 107 -27.59 -2.83 0.22
N LEU A 108 -26.60 -2.27 -0.49
CA LEU A 108 -26.77 -1.83 -1.90
C LEU A 108 -27.14 -2.99 -2.83
N LEU A 109 -26.51 -4.16 -2.67
CA LEU A 109 -26.84 -5.34 -3.46
C LEU A 109 -28.26 -5.84 -3.16
N LEU A 110 -28.67 -5.82 -1.89
CA LEU A 110 -30.02 -6.20 -1.48
C LEU A 110 -31.07 -5.27 -2.09
N ILE A 111 -30.86 -3.95 -1.96
CA ILE A 111 -31.72 -2.92 -2.55
C ILE A 111 -31.79 -3.09 -4.08
N GLY A 112 -30.65 -3.34 -4.73
CA GLY A 112 -30.59 -3.59 -6.18
C GLY A 112 -31.46 -4.77 -6.60
N ARG A 113 -31.36 -5.91 -5.90
CA ARG A 113 -32.19 -7.09 -6.16
C ARG A 113 -33.68 -6.82 -5.93
N GLN A 114 -34.03 -6.12 -4.86
CA GLN A 114 -35.41 -5.76 -4.55
C GLN A 114 -36.00 -4.83 -5.62
N ASN A 115 -35.23 -3.81 -6.03
CA ASN A 115 -35.62 -2.88 -7.08
C ASN A 115 -35.81 -3.60 -8.41
N GLN A 116 -34.94 -4.55 -8.75
CA GLN A 116 -35.09 -5.37 -9.96
C GLN A 116 -36.37 -6.22 -9.91
N ALA A 117 -36.69 -6.82 -8.77
CA ALA A 117 -37.93 -7.58 -8.59
C ALA A 117 -39.19 -6.69 -8.65
N ILE A 118 -39.13 -5.46 -8.14
CA ILE A 118 -40.21 -4.47 -8.30
C ILE A 118 -40.37 -4.10 -9.77
N TYR A 119 -39.26 -3.77 -10.44
CA TYR A 119 -39.25 -3.42 -11.86
C TYR A 119 -39.89 -4.53 -12.71
N GLN A 120 -39.48 -5.79 -12.52
CA GLN A 120 -40.07 -6.94 -13.21
C GLN A 120 -41.57 -7.08 -12.96
N ARG A 121 -42.05 -6.85 -11.72
CA ARG A 121 -43.48 -6.87 -11.39
C ARG A 121 -44.26 -5.76 -12.10
N ILE A 122 -43.70 -4.56 -12.15
CA ILE A 122 -44.32 -3.42 -12.83
C ILE A 122 -44.38 -3.68 -14.33
N THR A 123 -43.27 -4.14 -14.94
CA THR A 123 -43.18 -4.39 -16.37
C THR A 123 -44.04 -5.58 -16.83
N SER A 124 -44.14 -6.63 -16.02
CA SER A 124 -44.98 -7.80 -16.34
C SER A 124 -46.47 -7.54 -16.16
N ARG A 125 -46.85 -6.54 -15.34
CA ARG A 125 -48.25 -6.16 -15.16
C ARG A 125 -48.78 -5.51 -16.44
N GLN A 126 -49.66 -6.24 -17.13
CA GLN A 126 -50.43 -5.67 -18.23
C GLN A 126 -51.32 -4.53 -17.73
N SER A 127 -51.51 -3.50 -18.54
CA SER A 127 -52.43 -2.42 -18.21
C SER A 127 -53.86 -2.96 -18.16
N GLU A 128 -54.54 -2.78 -17.02
CA GLU A 128 -55.99 -3.03 -16.91
C GLU A 128 -56.82 -2.01 -17.70
N HIS A 129 -56.15 -0.98 -18.21
CA HIS A 129 -56.72 0.06 -19.05
C HIS A 129 -57.15 -0.52 -20.40
N ARG A 130 -58.39 -1.05 -20.45
CA ARG A 130 -59.04 -1.52 -21.69
C ARG A 130 -59.48 -0.34 -22.56
N ARG A 131 -58.50 0.43 -23.04
CA ARG A 131 -58.70 1.58 -23.93
C ARG A 131 -59.73 1.35 -25.06
N PRO A 132 -59.75 0.20 -25.77
CA PRO A 132 -60.78 -0.02 -26.80
C PRO A 132 -62.20 -0.06 -26.23
N LEU A 133 -62.44 -0.73 -25.10
CA LEU A 133 -63.79 -0.77 -24.50
C LEU A 133 -64.26 0.61 -24.05
N TRP A 134 -63.35 1.41 -23.52
CA TRP A 134 -63.66 2.78 -23.08
C TRP A 134 -63.98 3.70 -24.26
N LEU A 135 -63.28 3.53 -25.38
CA LEU A 135 -63.60 4.26 -26.61
C LEU A 135 -64.97 3.85 -27.15
N ASP A 136 -65.28 2.55 -27.17
CA ASP A 136 -66.59 2.05 -27.61
C ASP A 136 -67.72 2.53 -26.70
N ASP A 137 -67.52 2.51 -25.38
CA ASP A 137 -68.51 3.01 -24.40
C ASP A 137 -68.70 4.52 -24.53
N TRP A 138 -67.61 5.25 -24.74
CA TRP A 138 -67.66 6.69 -25.02
C TRP A 138 -68.43 6.97 -26.31
N GLU A 139 -68.15 6.24 -27.39
CA GLU A 139 -68.83 6.39 -28.67
C GLU A 139 -70.33 6.03 -28.57
N ARG A 140 -70.67 4.95 -27.84
CA ARG A 140 -72.06 4.59 -27.51
C ARG A 140 -72.76 5.70 -26.73
N ALA A 141 -72.07 6.27 -25.74
CA ALA A 141 -72.61 7.38 -24.96
C ALA A 141 -72.79 8.63 -25.82
N GLU A 142 -71.88 8.91 -26.74
CA GLU A 142 -71.95 10.08 -27.62
C GLU A 142 -73.09 9.95 -28.62
N ARG A 143 -73.27 8.78 -29.25
CA ARG A 143 -74.44 8.50 -30.10
C ARG A 143 -75.75 8.68 -29.34
N ARG A 144 -75.89 8.08 -28.15
CA ARG A 144 -77.09 8.25 -27.32
C ARG A 144 -77.36 9.71 -26.98
N ARG A 145 -76.30 10.46 -26.68
CA ARG A 145 -76.44 11.89 -26.41
C ARG A 145 -76.92 12.61 -27.67
N ASP A 146 -76.36 12.32 -28.85
CA ASP A 146 -76.80 12.91 -30.14
C ASP A 146 -78.28 12.64 -30.38
N ASP A 147 -78.71 11.39 -30.21
CA ASP A 147 -80.10 10.96 -30.38
C ASP A 147 -81.08 11.67 -29.42
N ILE A 148 -80.67 11.91 -28.17
CA ILE A 148 -81.49 12.58 -27.15
C ILE A 148 -81.43 14.11 -27.28
N SER A 149 -80.49 14.65 -28.06
CA SER A 149 -80.31 16.09 -28.15
C SER A 149 -81.28 16.75 -29.12
N ARG A 150 -81.98 17.77 -28.62
CA ARG A 150 -82.93 18.58 -29.41
C ARG A 150 -82.26 19.50 -30.44
N TYR A 151 -80.96 19.75 -30.30
CA TYR A 151 -80.17 20.66 -31.15
C TYR A 151 -78.85 20.00 -31.56
N PRO A 152 -78.37 20.20 -32.80
CA PRO A 152 -77.14 19.59 -33.30
C PRO A 152 -75.94 20.00 -32.45
N ARG A 153 -75.28 19.01 -31.82
CA ARG A 153 -74.02 19.22 -31.09
C ARG A 153 -72.85 19.24 -32.07
N GLY A 154 -71.89 20.16 -31.84
CA GLY A 154 -70.72 20.38 -32.71
C GLY A 154 -70.60 21.80 -33.30
N LEU A 155 -71.64 22.63 -33.19
CA LEU A 155 -71.57 24.04 -33.65
C LEU A 155 -70.71 24.94 -32.74
N GLY A 156 -70.48 24.55 -31.49
CA GLY A 156 -69.74 25.34 -30.50
C GLY A 156 -68.22 25.34 -30.63
N GLU A 157 -67.62 24.44 -31.43
CA GLU A 157 -66.16 24.41 -31.60
C GLU A 157 -65.64 25.49 -32.55
N LYS A 158 -66.46 25.90 -33.54
CA LYS A 158 -66.10 26.98 -34.48
C LYS A 158 -65.93 28.35 -33.81
N HIS A 159 -66.51 28.54 -32.62
CA HIS A 159 -66.44 29.81 -31.87
C HIS A 159 -65.39 29.80 -30.75
N ARG A 160 -64.83 28.63 -30.40
CA ARG A 160 -63.81 28.48 -29.35
C ARG A 160 -62.37 28.64 -29.84
N SER A 161 -62.09 28.41 -31.13
CA SER A 161 -60.76 28.67 -31.71
C SER A 161 -60.33 30.15 -31.60
N SER A 162 -61.29 31.07 -31.48
CA SER A 162 -61.06 32.51 -31.31
C SER A 162 -60.77 32.96 -29.87
N ARG A 163 -60.95 32.10 -28.85
CA ARG A 163 -60.61 32.41 -27.46
C ARG A 163 -59.32 31.70 -27.05
N LYS A 164 -58.20 32.09 -27.68
CA LYS A 164 -56.88 31.95 -27.06
C LYS A 164 -56.75 33.04 -26.00
N VAL A 165 -57.01 32.72 -24.74
CA VAL A 165 -56.60 33.57 -23.61
C VAL A 165 -55.09 33.41 -23.48
N LYS A 166 -54.34 34.45 -23.85
CA LYS A 166 -52.91 34.57 -23.51
C LYS A 166 -52.83 34.82 -22.01
N PHE A 167 -52.39 33.83 -21.23
CA PHE A 167 -51.95 34.10 -19.87
C PHE A 167 -50.60 34.82 -19.97
N ALA A 168 -50.60 36.13 -19.73
CA ALA A 168 -49.38 36.87 -19.47
C ALA A 168 -48.91 36.49 -18.05
N VAL A 169 -47.84 35.71 -17.96
CA VAL A 169 -47.05 35.61 -16.74
C VAL A 169 -45.99 36.71 -16.84
N GLU A 170 -46.28 37.88 -16.28
CA GLU A 170 -45.24 38.79 -15.82
C GLU A 170 -44.95 38.42 -14.37
N GLY A 171 -43.76 37.85 -14.13
CA GLY A 171 -43.39 37.40 -12.80
C GLY A 171 -42.15 36.52 -12.81
N GLU A 172 -41.00 37.19 -12.69
CA GLU A 172 -39.76 36.71 -12.05
C GLU A 172 -38.79 35.82 -12.84
N ARG A 173 -37.59 36.43 -13.04
CA ARG A 173 -36.27 35.84 -12.80
C ARG A 173 -36.03 34.43 -13.36
N ALA A 174 -35.38 34.38 -14.53
CA ALA A 174 -34.44 33.31 -14.84
C ALA A 174 -33.01 33.86 -14.63
N SER A 175 -32.43 33.51 -13.48
CA SER A 175 -30.99 33.46 -13.31
C SER A 175 -30.39 32.66 -14.47
N SER A 176 -29.45 33.27 -15.18
CA SER A 176 -28.50 32.53 -15.98
C SER A 176 -27.58 31.78 -15.03
N CYS A 177 -27.84 30.50 -14.80
CA CYS A 177 -26.87 29.56 -14.24
C CYS A 177 -26.50 28.56 -15.32
N SER A 178 -25.39 28.85 -15.98
CA SER A 178 -24.62 27.91 -16.78
C SER A 178 -24.18 26.72 -15.92
N ASN A 179 -24.44 25.50 -16.40
CA ASN A 179 -23.62 24.30 -16.15
C ASN A 179 -23.85 23.39 -17.37
N THR A 180 -22.94 23.44 -18.34
CA THR A 180 -21.89 22.43 -18.62
C THR A 180 -22.44 21.11 -19.15
N ASP A 181 -22.23 20.87 -20.44
CA ASP A 181 -21.97 19.52 -20.94
C ASP A 181 -20.83 19.60 -21.96
N THR A 182 -19.65 19.18 -21.50
CA THR A 182 -18.50 18.86 -22.32
C THR A 182 -18.73 17.49 -22.96
N GLU A 183 -19.01 17.47 -24.25
CA GLU A 183 -18.90 16.26 -25.06
C GLU A 183 -17.42 15.85 -25.12
N ARG A 184 -17.10 14.69 -24.52
CA ARG A 184 -15.85 13.98 -24.77
C ARG A 184 -16.15 12.93 -25.84
N GLU A 185 -15.66 13.17 -27.05
CA GLU A 185 -15.51 12.15 -28.07
C GLU A 185 -14.45 11.13 -27.62
N GLU A 186 -14.88 9.89 -27.40
CA GLU A 186 -14.00 8.73 -27.34
C GLU A 186 -13.59 8.37 -28.77
N THR A 187 -12.39 8.79 -29.17
CA THR A 187 -11.71 8.17 -30.31
C THR A 187 -10.98 6.94 -29.82
N ASN A 188 -11.60 5.78 -30.05
CA ASN A 188 -10.95 4.47 -29.96
C ASN A 188 -9.87 4.36 -31.04
N THR A 189 -8.61 4.27 -30.64
CA THR A 189 -7.52 3.76 -31.48
C THR A 189 -7.11 2.38 -30.98
N ASN A 190 -7.26 1.38 -31.86
CA ASN A 190 -6.61 0.07 -31.77
C ASN A 190 -5.08 0.19 -31.92
#